data_AF-A0A3G8ZE22-F1
#
_entry.id   AF-A0A3G8ZE22-F1
#
_cell.length_a   1.000
_cell.length_b   1.000
_cell.length_c   1.000
_cell.angle_alpha   90.00
_cell.angle_beta   90.00
_cell.angle_gamma   90.00
#
_symmetry.space_group_name_H-M   'P 1'
#
loop_
_entity.id
_entity.type
_entity.pdbx_description
1 polymer ?
#
loop_
_entity_poly.entity_id
_entity_poly.type
_entity_poly.pdbx_seq_one_letter_code
_entity_poly.pdbx_strand_id
1 'polypeptide(L)'
;MVDYNIFPEEIKEKVLKQIGTSVKKFENLLENVYNQYQLYDKKIITLVKYENEIKKLLEFSTFLSISWLEISSDCNLYLKTKENYERALALKNLTIHLNEGYKKIYHFTESKRNKSLWIKNIMEICEDDKLQKFRIQTNELTEKLISYESQYQNDKFKDNRDIFVHYQGSPIEVYQALNNIDVSSLLKNATDYLRLTSDIINISTEITETISDNYSS
;
A
#
# COMPACT_ATOMS: atom_id res chain seq x y z
N MET A 1 -2.72 -10.65 28.25
CA MET A 1 -2.97 -10.06 26.92
C MET A 1 -4.44 -10.00 26.68
N VAL A 2 -4.90 -8.93 26.03
CA VAL A 2 -6.29 -8.77 25.57
C VAL A 2 -6.64 -9.88 24.59
N ASP A 3 -7.90 -10.34 24.62
CA ASP A 3 -8.42 -11.22 23.57
C ASP A 3 -8.68 -10.38 22.31
N TYR A 4 -7.91 -10.65 21.27
CA TYR A 4 -8.03 -9.94 20.00
C TYR A 4 -8.98 -10.63 19.02
N ASN A 5 -9.58 -11.77 19.37
CA ASN A 5 -10.50 -12.44 18.46
C ASN A 5 -11.86 -11.74 18.43
N ILE A 6 -12.06 -10.88 17.43
CA ILE A 6 -13.32 -10.14 17.26
C ILE A 6 -14.25 -10.75 16.21
N PHE A 7 -13.80 -11.78 15.49
CA PHE A 7 -14.57 -12.38 14.40
C PHE A 7 -15.24 -13.70 14.80
N PRO A 8 -16.54 -13.86 14.50
CA PRO A 8 -17.15 -15.18 14.41
C PRO A 8 -16.46 -16.04 13.34
N GLU A 9 -16.33 -17.35 13.58
CA GLU A 9 -15.61 -18.26 12.68
C GLU A 9 -16.16 -18.26 11.24
N GLU A 10 -17.49 -18.16 11.05
CA GLU A 10 -18.08 -18.08 9.71
C GLU A 10 -17.63 -16.84 8.91
N ILE A 11 -17.48 -15.69 9.58
CA ILE A 11 -17.01 -14.46 8.95
C ILE A 11 -15.52 -14.59 8.61
N LYS A 12 -14.75 -15.16 9.54
CA LYS A 12 -13.32 -15.40 9.37
C LYS A 12 -13.01 -16.25 8.14
N GLU A 13 -13.74 -17.33 7.89
CA GLU A 13 -13.55 -18.15 6.68
C GLU A 13 -13.78 -17.36 5.38
N LYS A 14 -14.84 -16.53 5.34
CA LYS A 14 -15.15 -15.69 4.18
C LYS A 14 -14.05 -14.67 3.92
N VAL A 15 -13.57 -14.00 4.97
CA VAL A 15 -12.49 -13.01 4.88
C VAL A 15 -11.18 -13.68 4.45
N LEU A 16 -10.83 -14.84 5.03
CA LEU A 16 -9.63 -15.60 4.64
C LEU A 16 -9.64 -15.99 3.16
N LYS A 17 -10.80 -16.38 2.62
CA LYS A 17 -10.95 -16.69 1.19
C LYS A 17 -10.68 -15.47 0.32
N GLN A 18 -11.22 -14.30 0.68
CA GLN A 18 -11.01 -13.05 -0.07
C GLN A 18 -9.56 -12.58 -0.03
N ILE A 19 -8.91 -12.69 1.14
CA ILE A 19 -7.48 -12.42 1.30
C ILE A 19 -6.68 -13.37 0.41
N GLY A 20 -6.98 -14.66 0.42
CA GLY A 20 -6.29 -15.65 -0.42
C GLY A 20 -6.40 -15.36 -1.92
N THR A 21 -7.55 -14.89 -2.40
CA THR A 21 -7.70 -14.43 -3.79
C THR A 21 -6.84 -13.20 -4.08
N SER A 22 -6.81 -12.24 -3.14
CA SER A 22 -6.04 -11.00 -3.30
C SER A 22 -4.53 -11.28 -3.32
N VAL A 23 -4.03 -12.11 -2.41
CA VAL A 23 -2.61 -12.54 -2.37
C VAL A 23 -2.19 -13.10 -3.72
N LYS A 24 -2.92 -14.09 -4.26
CA LYS A 24 -2.60 -14.68 -5.57
C LYS A 24 -2.59 -13.64 -6.70
N LYS A 25 -3.56 -12.72 -6.70
CA LYS A 25 -3.62 -11.63 -7.69
C LYS A 25 -2.34 -10.78 -7.64
N PHE A 26 -1.92 -10.38 -6.43
CA PHE A 26 -0.78 -9.49 -6.25
C PHE A 26 0.58 -10.18 -6.38
N GLU A 27 0.68 -11.48 -6.07
CA GLU A 27 1.86 -12.30 -6.39
C GLU A 27 2.08 -12.33 -7.90
N ASN A 28 1.03 -12.65 -8.67
CA ASN A 28 1.10 -12.68 -10.13
C ASN A 28 1.42 -11.29 -10.71
N LEU A 29 0.82 -10.22 -10.17
CA LEU A 29 1.11 -8.86 -10.61
C LEU A 29 2.58 -8.50 -10.35
N LEU A 30 3.10 -8.81 -9.16
CA LEU A 30 4.48 -8.54 -8.79
C LEU A 30 5.46 -9.29 -9.70
N GLU A 31 5.20 -10.57 -9.96
CA GLU A 31 6.03 -11.37 -10.88
C GLU A 31 6.02 -10.79 -12.30
N ASN A 32 4.85 -10.40 -12.81
CA ASN A 32 4.73 -9.77 -14.12
C ASN A 32 5.48 -8.44 -14.21
N VAL A 33 5.31 -7.56 -13.22
CA VAL A 33 5.99 -6.26 -13.16
C VAL A 33 7.51 -6.45 -13.06
N TYR A 34 7.97 -7.40 -12.24
CA TYR A 34 9.38 -7.72 -12.11
C TYR A 34 9.97 -8.23 -13.44
N ASN A 35 9.28 -9.13 -14.12
CA ASN A 35 9.69 -9.63 -15.43
C ASN A 35 9.79 -8.49 -16.46
N GLN A 36 8.82 -7.57 -16.49
CA GLN A 36 8.88 -6.39 -17.34
C GLN A 36 10.06 -5.48 -17.00
N TYR A 37 10.29 -5.21 -15.71
CA TYR A 37 11.42 -4.42 -15.25
C TYR A 37 12.76 -5.03 -15.71
N GLN A 38 12.93 -6.34 -15.62
CA GLN A 38 14.12 -7.05 -16.10
C GLN A 38 14.35 -6.91 -17.61
N LEU A 39 13.29 -6.83 -18.41
CA LEU A 39 13.40 -6.59 -19.86
C LEU A 39 13.90 -5.18 -20.17
N TYR A 40 13.43 -4.18 -19.43
CA TYR A 40 13.89 -2.80 -19.54
C TYR A 40 15.34 -2.63 -19.07
N ASP A 41 15.72 -3.25 -17.95
CA ASP A 41 17.07 -3.13 -17.40
C ASP A 41 18.12 -3.76 -18.33
N LYS A 42 17.79 -4.90 -18.94
CA LYS A 42 18.63 -5.56 -19.96
C LYS A 42 18.68 -4.81 -21.29
N LYS A 43 18.04 -3.64 -21.41
CA LYS A 43 17.97 -2.84 -22.64
C LYS A 43 17.39 -3.61 -23.84
N ILE A 44 16.63 -4.68 -23.59
CA ILE A 44 16.00 -5.48 -24.65
C ILE A 44 14.91 -4.63 -25.33
N ILE A 45 14.26 -3.76 -24.57
CA ILE A 45 13.27 -2.78 -25.04
C ILE A 45 13.93 -1.40 -24.98
N THR A 46 14.77 -1.06 -25.96
CA THR A 46 15.62 0.16 -25.94
C THR A 46 15.08 1.35 -26.74
N LEU A 47 13.84 1.31 -27.23
CA LEU A 47 13.33 2.28 -28.20
C LEU A 47 11.98 2.91 -27.82
N VAL A 48 11.74 3.12 -26.52
CA VAL A 48 10.50 3.79 -26.08
C VAL A 48 10.84 5.18 -25.56
N LYS A 49 10.29 6.21 -26.21
CA LYS A 49 10.42 7.62 -25.82
C LYS A 49 9.98 7.89 -24.36
N TYR A 50 9.22 6.98 -23.76
CA TYR A 50 8.75 6.99 -22.36
C TYR A 50 9.41 5.93 -21.45
N GLU A 51 10.64 5.49 -21.73
CA GLU A 51 11.32 4.47 -20.92
C GLU A 51 11.36 4.84 -19.42
N ASN A 52 11.63 6.12 -19.11
CA ASN A 52 11.73 6.59 -17.73
C ASN A 52 10.37 6.58 -17.02
N GLU A 53 9.31 7.00 -17.70
CA GLU A 53 7.94 7.01 -17.22
C GLU A 53 7.45 5.58 -16.96
N ILE A 54 7.73 4.65 -17.88
CA ILE A 54 7.40 3.24 -17.68
C ILE A 54 8.17 2.67 -16.48
N LYS A 55 9.47 2.96 -16.34
CA LYS A 55 10.24 2.53 -15.16
C LYS A 55 9.65 3.07 -13.85
N LYS A 56 9.23 4.34 -13.82
CA LYS A 56 8.55 4.95 -12.66
C LYS A 56 7.22 4.24 -12.35
N LEU A 57 6.41 3.93 -13.36
CA LEU A 57 5.14 3.22 -13.20
C LEU A 57 5.34 1.77 -12.72
N LEU A 58 6.36 1.08 -13.23
CA LEU A 58 6.74 -0.27 -12.78
C LEU A 58 7.24 -0.26 -11.33
N GLU A 59 8.07 0.71 -10.95
CA GLU A 59 8.52 0.88 -9.55
C GLU A 59 7.32 1.10 -8.63
N PHE A 60 6.38 1.96 -9.03
CA PHE A 60 5.20 2.24 -8.22
C PHE A 60 4.29 1.01 -8.11
N SER A 61 4.05 0.30 -9.21
CA SER A 61 3.26 -0.94 -9.23
C SER A 61 3.89 -2.05 -8.38
N THR A 62 5.22 -2.14 -8.40
CA THR A 62 5.99 -3.05 -7.53
C THR A 62 5.72 -2.75 -6.06
N PHE A 63 5.86 -1.47 -5.68
CA PHE A 63 5.63 -1.04 -4.30
C PHE A 63 4.20 -1.33 -3.83
N LEU A 64 3.20 -0.98 -4.63
CA LEU A 64 1.80 -1.24 -4.29
C LEU A 64 1.52 -2.74 -4.14
N SER A 65 2.08 -3.57 -5.02
CA SER A 65 1.94 -5.03 -4.94
C SER A 65 2.55 -5.59 -3.65
N ILE A 66 3.76 -5.15 -3.28
CA ILE A 66 4.40 -5.54 -2.02
C ILE A 66 3.54 -5.11 -0.82
N SER A 67 3.08 -3.85 -0.80
CA SER A 67 2.24 -3.33 0.28
C SER A 67 0.94 -4.13 0.45
N TRP A 68 0.31 -4.52 -0.67
CA TRP A 68 -0.87 -5.38 -0.64
C TRP A 68 -0.58 -6.77 -0.08
N LEU A 69 0.56 -7.38 -0.44
CA LEU A 69 0.96 -8.69 0.04
C LEU A 69 1.29 -8.68 1.53
N GLU A 70 1.99 -7.65 2.01
CA GLU A 70 2.31 -7.46 3.43
C GLU A 70 1.04 -7.32 4.28
N ILE A 71 0.14 -6.40 3.92
CA ILE A 71 -1.13 -6.17 4.63
C ILE A 71 -2.01 -7.43 4.59
N SER A 72 -2.08 -8.09 3.44
CA SER A 72 -2.84 -9.35 3.30
C SER A 72 -2.26 -10.45 4.19
N SER A 73 -0.93 -10.53 4.27
CA SER A 73 -0.24 -11.52 5.09
C SER A 73 -0.46 -11.29 6.59
N ASP A 74 -0.40 -10.04 7.04
CA ASP A 74 -0.69 -9.71 8.44
C ASP A 74 -2.14 -10.02 8.82
N CYS A 75 -3.11 -9.66 7.96
CA CYS A 75 -4.52 -10.00 8.17
C CYS A 75 -4.73 -11.53 8.17
N ASN A 76 -4.07 -12.26 7.27
CA ASN A 76 -4.14 -13.72 7.20
C ASN A 76 -3.57 -14.36 8.46
N LEU A 77 -2.42 -13.87 8.95
CA LEU A 77 -1.81 -14.32 10.19
C LEU A 77 -2.78 -14.07 11.34
N TYR A 78 -3.17 -12.81 11.57
CA TYR A 78 -4.11 -12.40 12.62
C TYR A 78 -5.35 -13.30 12.71
N LEU A 79 -5.97 -13.61 11.56
CA LEU A 79 -7.18 -14.45 11.51
C LEU A 79 -6.89 -15.92 11.83
N LYS A 80 -5.75 -16.47 11.40
CA LYS A 80 -5.43 -17.90 11.55
C LYS A 80 -4.86 -18.28 12.90
N THR A 81 -4.15 -17.36 13.58
CA THR A 81 -3.52 -17.69 14.85
C THR A 81 -4.56 -17.99 15.94
N LYS A 82 -4.17 -18.87 16.86
CA LYS A 82 -4.91 -19.14 18.10
C LYS A 82 -4.36 -18.33 19.28
N GLU A 83 -3.06 -18.06 19.27
CA GLU A 83 -2.37 -17.40 20.37
C GLU A 83 -2.49 -15.88 20.30
N ASN A 84 -2.92 -15.25 21.40
CA ASN A 84 -3.12 -13.80 21.45
C ASN A 84 -1.84 -13.00 21.16
N TYR A 85 -0.66 -13.54 21.50
CA TYR A 85 0.60 -12.86 21.18
C TYR A 85 0.87 -12.83 19.68
N GLU A 86 0.60 -13.93 18.97
CA GLU A 86 0.77 -13.99 17.53
C GLU A 86 -0.21 -13.05 16.81
N ARG A 87 -1.44 -12.92 17.34
CA ARG A 87 -2.39 -11.90 16.87
C ARG A 87 -1.86 -10.49 17.09
N ALA A 88 -1.35 -10.20 18.30
CA ALA A 88 -0.77 -8.90 18.62
C ALA A 88 0.43 -8.58 17.70
N LEU A 89 1.26 -9.57 17.38
CA LEU A 89 2.38 -9.43 16.45
C LEU A 89 1.91 -9.13 15.02
N ALA A 90 0.87 -9.82 14.55
CA ALA A 90 0.28 -9.53 13.24
C ALA A 90 -0.30 -8.11 13.18
N LEU A 91 -1.02 -7.68 14.22
CA LEU A 91 -1.59 -6.33 14.31
C LEU A 91 -0.52 -5.24 14.46
N LYS A 92 0.58 -5.54 15.16
CA LYS A 92 1.78 -4.70 15.21
C LYS A 92 2.33 -4.47 13.80
N ASN A 93 2.56 -5.55 13.04
CA ASN A 93 3.08 -5.45 11.69
C ASN A 93 2.13 -4.70 10.76
N LEU A 94 0.82 -4.95 10.87
CA LEU A 94 -0.19 -4.24 10.11
C LEU A 94 -0.14 -2.72 10.36
N THR A 95 0.05 -2.32 11.62
CA THR A 95 0.23 -0.90 12.00
C THR A 95 1.45 -0.29 11.31
N ILE A 96 2.57 -1.02 11.27
CA ILE A 96 3.82 -0.59 10.63
C ILE A 96 3.62 -0.45 9.12
N HIS A 97 3.10 -1.50 8.46
CA HIS A 97 2.94 -1.51 7.00
C HIS A 97 1.96 -0.45 6.50
N LEU A 98 0.88 -0.16 7.24
CA LEU A 98 -0.05 0.93 6.88
C LEU A 98 0.62 2.31 6.98
N ASN A 99 1.44 2.55 8.00
CA ASN A 99 2.18 3.80 8.17
C ASN A 99 3.25 3.98 7.07
N GLU A 100 4.16 3.01 6.92
CA GLU A 100 5.25 3.12 5.95
C GLU A 100 4.71 3.08 4.50
N GLY A 101 3.67 2.28 4.26
CA GLY A 101 2.89 2.23 3.02
C GLY A 101 2.43 3.62 2.59
N TYR A 102 1.61 4.27 3.43
CA TYR A 102 1.11 5.61 3.14
C TYR A 102 2.23 6.65 3.00
N LYS A 103 3.21 6.63 3.92
CA LYS A 103 4.33 7.57 3.91
C LYS A 103 5.14 7.50 2.62
N LYS A 104 5.32 6.31 2.06
CA LYS A 104 6.02 6.12 0.78
C LYS A 104 5.16 6.54 -0.41
N ILE A 105 3.85 6.28 -0.37
CA ILE A 105 2.91 6.69 -1.43
C ILE A 105 2.79 8.20 -1.51
N TYR A 106 2.52 8.89 -0.40
CA TYR A 106 2.20 10.33 -0.45
C TYR A 106 2.97 11.19 0.56
N HIS A 107 3.49 10.61 1.64
CA HIS A 107 4.21 11.29 2.73
C HIS A 107 3.31 12.14 3.65
N PHE A 108 3.57 12.08 4.96
CA PHE A 108 2.85 12.83 6.01
C PHE A 108 3.16 14.32 6.10
N THR A 109 4.11 14.82 5.31
CA THR A 109 4.65 16.16 5.50
C THR A 109 4.66 16.83 4.16
N GLU A 110 3.97 17.96 4.07
CA GLU A 110 3.79 18.71 2.82
C GLU A 110 5.12 18.96 2.10
N SER A 111 6.13 19.43 2.83
CA SER A 111 7.49 19.70 2.30
C SER A 111 8.24 18.48 1.74
N LYS A 112 7.74 17.27 2.00
CA LYS A 112 8.32 16.01 1.52
C LYS A 112 7.39 15.27 0.54
N ARG A 113 6.17 15.76 0.29
CA ARG A 113 5.22 15.12 -0.65
C ARG A 113 5.77 15.06 -2.07
N ASN A 114 6.55 16.06 -2.49
CA ASN A 114 7.27 16.05 -3.77
C ASN A 114 8.31 14.91 -3.91
N LYS A 115 8.66 14.23 -2.81
CA LYS A 115 9.54 13.05 -2.84
C LYS A 115 8.78 11.72 -2.81
N SER A 116 7.46 11.76 -2.67
CA SER A 116 6.60 10.58 -2.62
C SER A 116 6.49 9.91 -3.99
N LEU A 117 6.13 8.62 -3.98
CA LEU A 117 5.91 7.89 -5.24
C LEU A 117 4.72 8.43 -6.03
N TRP A 118 3.65 8.87 -5.36
CA TRP A 118 2.48 9.44 -6.01
C TRP A 118 2.83 10.66 -6.84
N ILE A 119 3.59 11.61 -6.28
CA ILE A 119 3.97 12.81 -7.03
C ILE A 119 4.94 12.45 -8.16
N LYS A 120 6.02 11.72 -7.84
CA LYS A 120 7.11 11.45 -8.79
C LYS A 120 6.76 10.51 -9.92
N ASN A 121 5.90 9.52 -9.64
CA ASN A 121 5.66 8.41 -10.54
C ASN A 121 4.24 8.43 -11.14
N ILE A 122 3.36 9.34 -10.71
CA ILE A 122 2.03 9.51 -11.31
C ILE A 122 1.81 10.97 -11.71
N MET A 123 1.82 11.91 -10.77
CA MET A 123 1.47 13.31 -11.06
C MET A 123 2.41 13.94 -12.10
N GLU A 124 3.73 13.78 -11.93
CA GLU A 124 4.73 14.28 -12.88
C GLU A 124 4.52 13.69 -14.30
N ILE A 125 4.12 12.42 -14.39
CA ILE A 125 3.87 11.76 -15.69
C ILE A 125 2.64 12.38 -16.37
N CYS A 126 1.59 12.69 -15.61
CA CYS A 126 0.38 13.35 -16.11
C CYS A 126 0.57 14.82 -16.48
N GLU A 127 1.79 15.38 -16.34
CA GLU A 127 2.09 16.70 -16.84
C GLU A 127 2.22 16.73 -18.38
N ASP A 128 2.59 15.61 -19.01
CA ASP A 128 2.66 15.44 -20.47
C ASP A 128 1.30 15.69 -21.13
N ASP A 129 1.29 16.48 -22.22
CA ASP A 129 0.09 16.86 -22.98
C ASP A 129 -0.79 15.66 -23.38
N LYS A 130 -0.19 14.52 -23.72
CA LYS A 130 -0.92 13.30 -24.10
C LYS A 130 -1.60 12.60 -22.92
N LEU A 131 -1.14 12.88 -21.70
CA LEU A 131 -1.61 12.26 -20.46
C LEU A 131 -2.45 13.23 -19.62
N GLN A 132 -2.63 14.48 -20.06
CA GLN A 132 -3.46 15.48 -19.36
C GLN A 132 -4.89 15.01 -19.10
N LYS A 133 -5.42 14.08 -19.91
CA LYS A 133 -6.75 13.46 -19.70
C LYS A 133 -6.90 12.84 -18.30
N PHE A 134 -5.80 12.41 -17.68
CA PHE A 134 -5.79 11.79 -16.35
C PHE A 134 -5.71 12.80 -15.18
N ARG A 135 -5.54 14.11 -15.45
CA ARG A 135 -5.36 15.13 -14.40
C ARG A 135 -6.55 15.24 -13.45
N ILE A 136 -7.78 15.13 -13.96
CA ILE A 136 -8.98 15.20 -13.11
C ILE A 136 -9.00 14.03 -12.12
N GLN A 137 -8.86 12.80 -12.62
CA GLN A 137 -8.87 11.59 -11.79
C GLN A 137 -7.71 11.56 -10.78
N THR A 138 -6.52 11.98 -11.19
CA THR A 138 -5.35 12.03 -10.28
C THR A 138 -5.49 13.12 -9.21
N ASN A 139 -6.11 14.27 -9.52
CA ASN A 139 -6.44 15.26 -8.49
C ASN A 139 -7.47 14.71 -7.49
N GLU A 140 -8.53 14.04 -7.97
CA GLU A 140 -9.52 13.40 -7.09
C GLU A 140 -8.89 12.34 -6.16
N LEU A 141 -7.95 11.54 -6.68
CA LEU A 141 -7.21 10.56 -5.86
C LEU A 141 -6.27 11.24 -4.86
N THR A 142 -5.71 12.40 -5.21
CA THR A 142 -4.91 13.20 -4.29
C THR A 142 -5.76 13.68 -3.11
N GLU A 143 -6.99 14.13 -3.36
CA GLU A 143 -7.93 14.48 -2.29
C GLU A 143 -8.31 13.27 -1.43
N LYS A 144 -8.49 12.09 -2.03
CA LYS A 144 -8.70 10.84 -1.26
C LYS A 144 -7.48 10.48 -0.39
N LEU A 145 -6.26 10.67 -0.88
CA LEU A 145 -5.02 10.48 -0.10
C LEU A 145 -4.95 11.41 1.09
N ILE A 146 -5.34 12.69 0.92
CA ILE A 146 -5.40 13.68 2.00
C ILE A 146 -6.50 13.32 3.00
N SER A 147 -7.68 12.94 2.52
CA SER A 147 -8.78 12.51 3.39
C SER A 147 -8.46 11.25 4.18
N TYR A 148 -7.72 10.30 3.58
CA TYR A 148 -7.26 9.11 4.30
C TYR A 148 -6.27 9.48 5.41
N GLU A 149 -5.34 10.42 5.15
CA GLU A 149 -4.38 10.93 6.14
C GLU A 149 -5.09 11.44 7.38
N SER A 150 -6.06 12.34 7.18
CA SER A 150 -6.75 13.04 8.27
C SER A 150 -7.58 12.08 9.13
N GLN A 151 -8.06 10.98 8.56
CA GLN A 151 -8.84 9.98 9.27
C GLN A 151 -7.97 9.00 10.07
N TYR A 152 -6.85 8.56 9.50
CA TYR A 152 -6.14 7.38 10.01
C TYR A 152 -4.71 7.63 10.46
N GLN A 153 -4.04 8.64 9.92
CA GLN A 153 -2.61 8.89 10.15
C GLN A 153 -2.39 9.97 11.22
N ASN A 154 -3.13 9.86 12.32
CA ASN A 154 -2.99 10.74 13.49
C ASN A 154 -1.70 10.43 14.29
N ASP A 155 -1.34 11.35 15.20
CA ASP A 155 -0.09 11.25 15.97
C ASP A 155 -0.01 9.96 16.78
N LYS A 156 -1.10 9.54 17.42
CA LYS A 156 -1.14 8.26 18.17
C LYS A 156 -0.80 7.06 17.29
N PHE A 157 -1.31 7.02 16.06
CA PHE A 157 -1.02 5.92 15.14
C PHE A 157 0.43 5.93 14.67
N LYS A 158 1.00 7.12 14.47
CA LYS A 158 2.42 7.33 14.13
C LYS A 158 3.34 6.97 15.30
N ASP A 159 2.99 7.37 16.51
CA ASP A 159 3.70 7.06 17.75
C ASP A 159 3.73 5.55 18.01
N ASN A 160 2.60 4.88 17.83
CA ASN A 160 2.53 3.42 17.92
C ASN A 160 3.49 2.75 16.93
N ARG A 161 3.58 3.25 15.69
CA ARG A 161 4.55 2.74 14.71
C ARG A 161 5.98 2.97 15.20
N ASP A 162 6.30 4.13 15.73
CA ASP A 162 7.66 4.42 16.21
C ASP A 162 8.04 3.56 17.43
N ILE A 163 7.11 3.33 18.36
CA ILE A 163 7.26 2.35 19.46
C ILE A 163 7.51 0.94 18.90
N PHE A 164 6.74 0.53 17.90
CA PHE A 164 6.82 -0.83 17.35
C PHE A 164 8.06 -1.11 16.50
N VAL A 165 8.53 -0.13 15.73
CA VAL A 165 9.71 -0.25 14.85
C VAL A 165 11.00 -0.02 15.63
N HIS A 166 11.05 1.06 16.40
CA HIS A 166 12.28 1.53 17.03
C HIS A 166 12.42 1.10 18.48
N TYR A 167 11.45 0.35 19.03
CA TYR A 167 11.37 0.07 20.47
C TYR A 167 11.48 1.37 21.29
N GLN A 168 10.90 2.46 20.76
CA GLN A 168 11.03 3.78 21.34
C GLN A 168 10.48 3.76 22.78
N GLY A 169 11.29 4.27 23.69
CA GLY A 169 11.02 4.21 25.13
C GLY A 169 11.55 2.92 25.76
N SER A 170 10.72 2.26 26.55
CA SER A 170 11.03 1.11 27.39
C SER A 170 10.30 -0.14 26.88
N PRO A 171 10.81 -1.35 27.14
CA PRO A 171 10.14 -2.60 26.73
C PRO A 171 8.70 -2.73 27.24
N ILE A 172 8.39 -2.11 28.38
CA ILE A 172 7.03 -2.10 28.94
C ILE A 172 6.07 -1.24 28.11
N GLU A 173 6.53 -0.15 27.50
CA GLU A 173 5.71 0.68 26.60
C GLU A 173 5.36 -0.07 25.32
N VAL A 174 6.27 -0.89 24.79
CA VAL A 174 5.96 -1.79 23.66
C VAL A 174 4.87 -2.79 24.05
N TYR A 175 4.98 -3.40 25.23
CA TYR A 175 3.96 -4.32 25.72
C TYR A 175 2.60 -3.65 25.96
N GLN A 176 2.60 -2.42 26.47
CA GLN A 176 1.39 -1.62 26.65
C GLN A 176 0.76 -1.26 25.30
N ALA A 177 1.56 -0.81 24.33
CA ALA A 177 1.10 -0.47 23.00
C ALA A 177 0.47 -1.69 22.31
N LEU A 178 1.09 -2.88 22.43
CA LEU A 178 0.49 -4.14 21.96
C LEU A 178 -0.89 -4.37 22.60
N ASN A 179 -0.98 -4.35 23.94
CA ASN A 179 -2.23 -4.58 24.68
C ASN A 179 -3.35 -3.58 24.35
N ASN A 180 -3.01 -2.40 23.85
CA ASN A 180 -3.96 -1.31 23.59
C ASN A 180 -4.30 -1.12 22.10
N ILE A 181 -3.96 -2.08 21.23
CA ILE A 181 -4.37 -2.03 19.82
C ILE A 181 -5.89 -2.12 19.71
N ASP A 182 -6.51 -1.09 19.12
CA ASP A 182 -7.90 -1.11 18.68
C ASP A 182 -8.01 -1.87 17.35
N VAL A 183 -8.35 -3.16 17.45
CA VAL A 183 -8.43 -4.07 16.30
C VAL A 183 -9.45 -3.60 15.27
N SER A 184 -10.63 -3.19 15.72
CA SER A 184 -11.72 -2.78 14.82
C SER A 184 -11.33 -1.54 14.01
N SER A 185 -10.74 -0.55 14.67
CA SER A 185 -10.24 0.65 14.01
C SER A 185 -9.09 0.34 13.05
N LEU A 186 -8.16 -0.53 13.46
CA LEU A 186 -7.01 -0.92 12.63
C LEU A 186 -7.43 -1.70 11.37
N LEU A 187 -8.38 -2.62 11.48
CA LEU A 187 -8.88 -3.37 10.32
C LEU A 187 -9.74 -2.49 9.39
N LYS A 188 -10.47 -1.51 9.93
CA LYS A 188 -11.15 -0.49 9.11
C LYS A 188 -10.14 0.36 8.34
N ASN A 189 -9.08 0.81 9.01
CA ASN A 189 -7.96 1.52 8.39
C ASN A 189 -7.36 0.68 7.24
N ALA A 190 -7.04 -0.59 7.50
CA ALA A 190 -6.51 -1.49 6.47
C ALA A 190 -7.47 -1.61 5.27
N THR A 191 -8.77 -1.77 5.52
CA THR A 191 -9.78 -1.88 4.46
C THR A 191 -9.81 -0.63 3.58
N ASP A 192 -9.81 0.56 4.18
CA ASP A 192 -9.88 1.82 3.43
C ASP A 192 -8.55 2.12 2.71
N TYR A 193 -7.41 1.74 3.29
CA TYR A 193 -6.11 1.80 2.61
C TYR A 193 -6.09 0.91 1.35
N LEU A 194 -6.59 -0.33 1.47
CA LEU A 194 -6.65 -1.25 0.33
C LEU A 194 -7.58 -0.73 -0.77
N ARG A 195 -8.73 -0.13 -0.41
CA ARG A 195 -9.60 0.53 -1.42
C ARG A 195 -8.90 1.68 -2.13
N LEU A 196 -8.25 2.57 -1.37
CA LEU A 196 -7.51 3.70 -1.91
C LEU A 196 -6.39 3.25 -2.86
N THR A 197 -5.60 2.26 -2.44
CA THR A 197 -4.51 1.74 -3.28
C THR A 197 -5.02 0.96 -4.49
N SER A 198 -6.19 0.32 -4.41
CA SER A 198 -6.83 -0.28 -5.59
C SER A 198 -7.18 0.78 -6.65
N ASP A 199 -7.74 1.92 -6.23
CA ASP A 199 -8.04 3.02 -7.16
C ASP A 199 -6.75 3.56 -7.81
N ILE A 200 -5.67 3.68 -7.01
CA ILE A 200 -4.35 4.10 -7.47
C ILE A 200 -3.74 3.10 -8.49
N ILE A 201 -3.90 1.79 -8.25
CA ILE A 201 -3.44 0.75 -9.19
C ILE A 201 -4.18 0.86 -10.53
N ASN A 202 -5.49 1.10 -10.48
CA ASN A 202 -6.30 1.21 -11.69
C ASN A 202 -5.82 2.38 -12.57
N ILE A 203 -5.67 3.58 -12.00
CA ILE A 203 -5.18 4.73 -12.78
C ILE A 203 -3.75 4.52 -13.28
N SER A 204 -2.87 3.90 -12.48
CA SER A 204 -1.50 3.58 -12.91
C SER A 204 -1.48 2.60 -14.09
N THR A 205 -2.41 1.64 -14.10
CA THR A 205 -2.58 0.69 -15.21
C THR A 205 -3.06 1.41 -16.47
N GLU A 206 -4.09 2.24 -16.37
CA GLU A 206 -4.63 3.01 -17.50
C GLU A 206 -3.60 3.96 -18.13
N ILE A 207 -2.76 4.60 -17.29
CA ILE A 207 -1.63 5.41 -17.76
C ILE A 207 -0.63 4.54 -18.52
N THR A 208 -0.26 3.38 -17.96
CA THR A 208 0.69 2.45 -18.58
C THR A 208 0.19 1.94 -19.93
N GLU A 209 -1.09 1.58 -20.02
CA GLU A 209 -1.75 1.14 -21.27
C GLU A 209 -1.78 2.28 -22.29
N THR A 210 -2.16 3.50 -21.89
CA THR A 210 -2.15 4.66 -22.79
C THR A 210 -0.74 4.95 -23.31
N ILE A 211 0.29 4.83 -22.47
CA ILE A 211 1.68 4.98 -22.89
C ILE A 211 2.06 3.87 -23.87
N SER A 212 1.57 2.64 -23.69
CA SER A 212 1.91 1.49 -24.56
C SER A 212 1.20 1.56 -25.93
N ASP A 213 -0.08 1.94 -25.96
CA ASP A 213 -0.90 2.01 -27.18
C ASP A 213 -0.40 3.09 -28.15
N ASN A 214 0.08 4.21 -27.64
CA ASN A 214 0.65 5.30 -28.44
C ASN A 214 1.93 4.91 -29.22
N TYR A 215 2.44 3.68 -29.07
CA TYR A 215 3.67 3.19 -29.72
C TYR A 215 3.48 1.87 -30.47
N SER A 216 2.27 1.29 -30.45
CA SER A 216 1.92 0.15 -31.30
C SER A 216 1.43 0.59 -32.70
N SER A 217 1.57 1.88 -33.02
CA SER A 217 1.19 2.55 -34.28
C SER A 217 2.32 3.42 -34.80
#